data_AF-A0A350IA33-F1
#
_entry.id   AF-A0A350IA33-F1
#
_cell.length_a   1.000
_cell.length_b   1.000
_cell.length_c   1.000
_cell.angle_alpha   90.00
_cell.angle_beta   90.00
_cell.angle_gamma   90.00
#
_symmetry.space_group_name_H-M   'P 1'
#
loop_
_entity.id
_entity.type
_entity.pdbx_description
1 polymer ?
#
loop_
_entity_poly.entity_id
_entity_poly.type
_entity_poly.pdbx_seq_one_letter_code
_entity_poly.pdbx_strand_id
1 'polypeptide(L)'
;MKKKFNPETTESKLNNEAIALLEICENTFHCDLQSKSRKINYVYARMAFSSLLRKRGYGFSKIGSFIDRDHATIIHYEKNLEVYLNTDIVFKNRYGIVKEGFEAICTKNKLKVTANFIEKKDKENYYLSLPHYNKELINHINFLNKQKKDLHLTIEQMQFKIDALNQSENRVKTLIDIVSQRTRIGTEQDVEKKLHIWYNGVYEK
;
A
#
# COMPACT_ATOMS: atom_id res chain seq x y z
N MET A 1 -38.05 -35.06 -24.85
CA MET A 1 -36.59 -35.33 -24.90
C MET A 1 -35.91 -34.59 -23.76
N LYS A 2 -35.43 -35.31 -22.73
CA LYS A 2 -34.67 -34.71 -21.63
C LYS A 2 -33.27 -34.38 -22.17
N LYS A 3 -32.90 -33.09 -22.24
CA LYS A 3 -31.52 -32.67 -22.57
C LYS A 3 -30.59 -33.34 -21.55
N LYS A 4 -29.72 -34.25 -21.99
CA LYS A 4 -28.68 -34.84 -21.15
C LYS A 4 -27.81 -33.71 -20.62
N PHE A 5 -27.87 -33.48 -19.32
CA PHE A 5 -27.00 -32.54 -18.61
C PHE A 5 -25.59 -33.12 -18.69
N ASN A 6 -24.64 -32.40 -19.32
CA ASN A 6 -23.25 -32.84 -19.41
C ASN A 6 -22.43 -32.13 -18.32
N PRO A 7 -22.16 -32.78 -17.16
CA PRO A 7 -21.52 -32.14 -16.01
C PRO A 7 -20.07 -31.72 -16.30
N GLU A 8 -19.34 -32.46 -17.14
CA GLU A 8 -17.92 -32.23 -17.43
C GLU A 8 -17.64 -30.85 -18.05
N THR A 9 -18.49 -30.42 -19.00
CA THR A 9 -18.37 -29.09 -19.64
C THR A 9 -18.70 -27.92 -18.71
N THR A 10 -19.54 -28.15 -17.70
CA THR A 10 -19.97 -27.10 -16.76
C THR A 10 -18.92 -26.90 -15.66
N GLU A 11 -18.35 -27.99 -15.16
CA GLU A 11 -17.32 -27.97 -14.13
C GLU A 11 -16.00 -27.35 -14.63
N SER A 12 -15.59 -27.64 -15.86
CA SER A 12 -14.44 -26.99 -16.50
C SER A 12 -14.61 -25.46 -16.62
N LYS A 13 -15.80 -25.00 -17.01
CA LYS A 13 -16.11 -23.57 -17.13
C LYS A 13 -16.08 -22.87 -15.78
N LEU A 14 -16.62 -23.52 -14.74
CA LEU A 14 -16.58 -23.01 -13.37
C LEU A 14 -15.13 -22.88 -12.88
N ASN A 15 -14.31 -23.91 -13.03
CA ASN A 15 -12.92 -23.84 -12.58
C ASN A 15 -12.13 -22.70 -13.29
N ASN A 16 -12.43 -22.41 -14.56
CA ASN A 16 -11.84 -21.27 -15.28
C ASN A 16 -12.30 -19.91 -14.72
N GLU A 17 -13.57 -19.77 -14.32
CA GLU A 17 -14.05 -18.54 -13.64
C GLU A 17 -13.31 -18.32 -12.31
N ALA A 18 -13.10 -19.38 -11.53
CA ALA A 18 -12.38 -19.30 -10.26
C ALA A 18 -10.90 -18.91 -10.45
N ILE A 19 -10.21 -19.48 -11.43
CA ILE A 19 -8.81 -19.13 -11.73
C ILE A 19 -8.71 -17.67 -12.17
N ALA A 20 -9.60 -17.21 -13.05
CA ALA A 20 -9.61 -15.82 -13.50
C ALA A 20 -9.87 -14.83 -12.34
N LEU A 21 -10.79 -15.16 -11.44
CA LEU A 21 -11.03 -14.35 -10.25
C LEU A 21 -9.82 -14.32 -9.31
N LEU A 22 -9.13 -15.45 -9.17
CA LEU A 22 -7.92 -15.55 -8.34
C LEU A 22 -6.88 -14.55 -8.84
N GLU A 23 -6.59 -14.54 -10.14
CA GLU A 23 -5.64 -13.60 -10.75
C GLU A 23 -6.05 -12.12 -10.55
N ILE A 24 -7.33 -11.79 -10.72
CA ILE A 24 -7.82 -10.42 -10.48
C ILE A 24 -7.60 -10.01 -9.01
N CYS A 25 -7.90 -10.90 -8.07
CA CYS A 25 -7.71 -10.64 -6.65
C CYS A 25 -6.24 -10.45 -6.30
N GLU A 26 -5.34 -11.30 -6.78
CA GLU A 26 -3.89 -11.19 -6.50
C GLU A 26 -3.31 -9.89 -7.04
N ASN A 27 -3.71 -9.49 -8.24
CA ASN A 27 -3.27 -8.23 -8.86
C ASN A 27 -3.83 -7.01 -8.14
N THR A 28 -5.08 -7.04 -7.67
CA THR A 28 -5.73 -5.88 -7.02
C THR A 28 -5.25 -5.68 -5.58
N PHE A 29 -4.96 -6.75 -4.86
CA PHE A 29 -4.56 -6.70 -3.45
C PHE A 29 -3.04 -6.87 -3.25
N HIS A 30 -2.29 -7.14 -4.31
CA HIS A 30 -0.85 -7.37 -4.33
C HIS A 30 -0.42 -8.44 -3.32
N CYS A 31 -1.10 -9.58 -3.36
CA CYS A 31 -0.88 -10.68 -2.43
C CYS A 31 -1.18 -12.04 -3.06
N ASP A 32 -0.51 -13.07 -2.57
CA ASP A 32 -0.82 -14.48 -2.88
C ASP A 32 -1.99 -14.97 -2.00
N LEU A 33 -3.08 -15.42 -2.63
CA LEU A 33 -4.27 -15.86 -1.92
C LEU A 33 -4.06 -17.18 -1.15
N GLN A 34 -3.13 -18.03 -1.57
CA GLN A 34 -2.84 -19.33 -0.94
C GLN A 34 -1.95 -19.18 0.30
N SER A 35 -1.05 -18.19 0.31
CA SER A 35 -0.15 -17.87 1.43
C SER A 35 -0.83 -17.90 2.80
N LYS A 36 -0.23 -18.49 3.84
CA LYS A 36 -0.83 -18.53 5.21
C LYS A 36 -0.85 -17.17 5.95
N SER A 37 -0.38 -16.09 5.32
CA SER A 37 -0.37 -14.74 5.88
C SER A 37 -1.78 -14.25 6.27
N ARG A 38 -1.88 -13.63 7.45
CA ARG A 38 -3.09 -12.98 7.98
C ARG A 38 -3.04 -11.45 7.89
N LYS A 39 -2.08 -10.88 7.15
CA LYS A 39 -2.04 -9.43 6.89
C LYS A 39 -3.35 -8.99 6.23
N ILE A 40 -3.80 -7.77 6.54
CA ILE A 40 -5.12 -7.26 6.16
C ILE A 40 -5.43 -7.42 4.66
N ASN A 41 -4.48 -7.10 3.77
CA ASN A 41 -4.63 -7.25 2.31
C ASN A 41 -4.93 -8.70 1.90
N TYR A 42 -4.29 -9.69 2.55
CA TYR A 42 -4.49 -11.11 2.25
C TYR A 42 -5.86 -11.58 2.72
N VAL A 43 -6.32 -11.09 3.87
CA VAL A 43 -7.66 -11.39 4.39
C VAL A 43 -8.72 -10.79 3.47
N TYR A 44 -8.56 -9.52 3.09
CA TYR A 44 -9.46 -8.81 2.17
C TYR A 44 -9.55 -9.47 0.80
N ALA A 45 -8.42 -9.87 0.22
CA ALA A 45 -8.41 -10.55 -1.07
C ALA A 45 -9.17 -11.89 -1.02
N ARG A 46 -9.00 -12.68 0.05
CA ARG A 46 -9.75 -13.92 0.26
C ARG A 46 -11.24 -13.70 0.50
N MET A 47 -11.60 -12.66 1.24
CA MET A 47 -13.00 -12.28 1.45
C MET A 47 -13.66 -11.88 0.13
N ALA A 48 -12.97 -11.09 -0.69
CA ALA A 48 -13.43 -10.69 -2.02
C ALA A 48 -13.66 -11.91 -2.91
N PHE A 49 -12.63 -12.76 -3.05
CA PHE A 49 -12.67 -14.01 -3.80
C PHE A 49 -13.82 -14.92 -3.37
N SER A 50 -13.93 -15.17 -2.07
CA SER A 50 -14.93 -16.06 -1.49
C SER A 50 -16.34 -15.60 -1.79
N SER A 51 -16.63 -14.32 -1.52
CA SER A 51 -17.99 -13.79 -1.68
C SER A 51 -18.46 -13.74 -3.14
N LEU A 52 -17.55 -13.44 -4.07
CA LEU A 52 -17.89 -13.40 -5.49
C LEU A 52 -18.16 -14.81 -6.04
N LEU A 53 -17.37 -15.82 -5.64
CA LEU A 53 -17.69 -17.21 -6.00
C LEU A 53 -18.94 -17.73 -5.30
N ARG A 54 -19.22 -17.32 -4.06
CA ARG A 54 -20.47 -17.67 -3.39
C ARG A 54 -21.68 -17.16 -4.16
N LYS A 55 -21.63 -15.91 -4.66
CA LYS A 55 -22.67 -15.34 -5.53
C LYS A 55 -22.84 -16.11 -6.86
N ARG A 56 -21.81 -16.82 -7.32
CA ARG A 56 -21.87 -17.70 -8.49
C ARG A 56 -22.38 -19.12 -8.18
N GLY A 57 -22.59 -19.46 -6.91
CA GLY A 57 -23.14 -20.75 -6.49
C GLY A 57 -22.10 -21.81 -6.08
N TYR A 58 -20.82 -21.46 -5.92
CA TYR A 58 -19.79 -22.42 -5.51
C TYR A 58 -19.95 -22.80 -4.04
N GLY A 59 -19.82 -24.09 -3.71
CA GLY A 59 -19.81 -24.55 -2.32
C GLY A 59 -18.61 -24.05 -1.52
N PHE A 60 -18.77 -23.88 -0.21
CA PHE A 60 -17.71 -23.37 0.69
C PHE A 60 -16.43 -24.20 0.62
N SER A 61 -16.53 -25.52 0.59
CA SER A 61 -15.36 -26.42 0.50
C SER A 61 -14.62 -26.27 -0.83
N LYS A 62 -15.36 -26.09 -1.94
CA LYS A 62 -14.76 -25.89 -3.27
C LYS A 62 -14.04 -24.55 -3.38
N ILE A 63 -14.59 -23.50 -2.78
CA ILE A 63 -13.91 -22.20 -2.68
C ILE A 63 -12.63 -22.34 -1.84
N GLY A 64 -12.74 -22.99 -0.68
CA GLY A 64 -11.61 -23.26 0.20
C GLY A 64 -10.46 -23.98 -0.49
N SER A 65 -10.75 -24.97 -1.34
CA SER A 65 -9.71 -25.69 -2.08
C SER A 65 -8.92 -24.83 -3.07
N PHE A 66 -9.48 -23.75 -3.62
CA PHE A 66 -8.72 -22.86 -4.53
C PHE A 66 -7.68 -22.01 -3.81
N ILE A 67 -7.92 -21.68 -2.53
CA ILE A 67 -7.11 -20.74 -1.76
C ILE A 67 -6.44 -21.38 -0.54
N ASP A 68 -6.38 -22.72 -0.49
CA ASP A 68 -5.83 -23.52 0.61
C ASP A 68 -6.44 -23.16 1.98
N ARG A 69 -7.78 -23.08 2.07
CA ARG A 69 -8.51 -22.74 3.31
C ARG A 69 -9.62 -23.70 3.64
N ASP A 70 -9.87 -23.83 4.93
CA ASP A 70 -11.00 -24.58 5.45
C ASP A 70 -12.33 -23.84 5.17
N HIS A 71 -13.37 -24.61 4.89
CA HIS A 71 -14.73 -24.14 4.64
C HIS A 71 -15.28 -23.22 5.76
N ALA A 72 -14.93 -23.45 7.03
CA ALA A 72 -15.31 -22.60 8.15
C ALA A 72 -14.73 -21.18 8.03
N THR A 73 -13.53 -21.06 7.45
CA THR A 73 -12.90 -19.76 7.15
C THR A 73 -13.70 -19.00 6.10
N ILE A 74 -14.18 -19.70 5.06
CA ILE A 74 -14.99 -19.10 3.99
C ILE A 74 -16.33 -18.60 4.54
N ILE A 75 -16.96 -19.37 5.44
CA ILE A 75 -18.20 -18.96 6.12
C ILE A 75 -17.96 -17.72 6.97
N HIS A 76 -16.85 -17.66 7.70
CA HIS A 76 -16.48 -16.48 8.48
C HIS A 76 -16.29 -15.25 7.59
N TYR A 77 -15.61 -15.38 6.45
CA TYR A 77 -15.45 -14.30 5.50
C TYR A 77 -16.78 -13.78 4.94
N GLU A 78 -17.69 -14.67 4.58
CA GLU A 78 -19.00 -14.28 4.05
C GLU A 78 -19.83 -13.51 5.07
N LYS A 79 -19.85 -13.96 6.34
CA LYS A 79 -20.61 -13.30 7.41
C LYS A 79 -20.11 -11.89 7.72
N ASN A 80 -18.81 -11.66 7.63
CA ASN A 80 -18.22 -10.38 8.01
C ASN A 80 -18.04 -9.41 6.83
N LEU A 81 -18.24 -9.86 5.59
CA LEU A 81 -17.99 -9.06 4.38
C LEU A 81 -18.64 -7.67 4.45
N GLU A 82 -19.93 -7.61 4.77
CA GLU A 82 -20.69 -6.37 4.78
C GLU A 82 -20.16 -5.38 5.82
N VAL A 83 -19.76 -5.88 7.00
CA VAL A 83 -19.13 -5.05 8.04
C VAL A 83 -17.88 -4.38 7.48
N TYR A 84 -16.97 -5.15 6.90
CA TYR A 84 -15.71 -4.61 6.36
C TYR A 84 -15.94 -3.64 5.18
N LEU A 85 -16.89 -3.93 4.29
CA LEU A 85 -17.22 -3.04 3.16
C LEU A 85 -17.80 -1.70 3.64
N ASN A 86 -18.48 -1.68 4.78
CA ASN A 86 -19.05 -0.46 5.35
C ASN A 86 -18.03 0.34 6.18
N THR A 87 -17.07 -0.33 6.81
CA THR A 87 -16.08 0.33 7.68
C THR A 87 -14.83 0.80 6.94
N ASP A 88 -14.39 0.07 5.90
CA ASP A 88 -13.12 0.32 5.23
C ASP A 88 -13.34 0.74 3.77
N ILE A 89 -13.14 2.04 3.50
CA ILE A 89 -13.31 2.65 2.18
C ILE A 89 -12.30 2.08 1.17
N VAL A 90 -11.07 1.78 1.59
CA VAL A 90 -10.04 1.22 0.71
C VAL A 90 -10.42 -0.19 0.28
N PHE A 91 -10.91 -0.99 1.23
CA PHE A 91 -11.42 -2.32 0.92
C PHE A 91 -12.63 -2.26 -0.03
N LYS A 92 -13.58 -1.36 0.25
CA LYS A 92 -14.77 -1.15 -0.59
C LYS A 92 -14.42 -0.83 -2.04
N ASN A 93 -13.48 0.09 -2.25
CA ASN A 93 -13.03 0.48 -3.58
C ASN A 93 -12.36 -0.69 -4.32
N ARG A 94 -11.43 -1.40 -3.65
CA ARG A 94 -10.76 -2.57 -4.25
C ARG A 94 -11.74 -3.70 -4.55
N TYR A 95 -12.70 -3.96 -3.67
CA TYR A 95 -13.77 -4.93 -3.89
C TYR A 95 -14.60 -4.59 -5.13
N GLY A 96 -14.93 -3.30 -5.34
CA GLY A 96 -15.63 -2.82 -6.53
C GLY A 96 -14.87 -3.15 -7.82
N ILE A 97 -13.57 -2.87 -7.86
CA ILE A 97 -12.70 -3.18 -9.02
C ILE A 97 -12.70 -4.69 -9.32
N VAL A 98 -12.51 -5.53 -8.29
CA VAL A 98 -12.52 -6.99 -8.47
C VAL A 98 -13.87 -7.47 -8.98
N LYS A 99 -14.96 -6.96 -8.40
CA LYS A 99 -16.33 -7.33 -8.80
C LYS A 99 -16.60 -6.99 -10.26
N GLU A 100 -16.29 -5.76 -10.69
CA GLU A 100 -16.48 -5.31 -12.06
C GLU A 100 -15.64 -6.12 -13.05
N GLY A 101 -14.35 -6.35 -12.74
CA GLY A 101 -13.46 -7.17 -13.55
C GLY A 101 -13.97 -8.61 -13.70
N PHE A 102 -14.46 -9.19 -12.61
CA PHE A 102 -15.00 -10.55 -12.62
C PHE A 102 -16.33 -10.66 -13.38
N GLU A 103 -17.24 -9.70 -13.21
CA GLU A 103 -18.50 -9.63 -13.94
C GLU A 103 -18.27 -9.50 -15.45
N ALA A 104 -17.28 -8.72 -15.87
CA ALA A 104 -16.90 -8.60 -17.28
C ALA A 104 -16.44 -9.94 -17.87
N ILE A 105 -15.65 -10.73 -17.13
CA ILE A 105 -15.19 -12.06 -17.58
C ILE A 105 -16.36 -13.05 -17.65
N CYS A 106 -17.20 -13.08 -16.60
CA CYS A 106 -18.37 -13.95 -16.57
C CYS A 106 -19.36 -13.65 -17.70
N THR A 107 -19.50 -12.37 -18.06
CA THR A 107 -20.41 -11.91 -19.12
C THR A 107 -19.83 -12.16 -20.52
N LYS A 108 -18.51 -12.03 -20.72
CA LYS A 108 -17.82 -12.42 -21.97
C LYS A 108 -18.03 -13.89 -22.33
N ASN A 109 -18.22 -14.76 -21.35
CA ASN A 109 -18.54 -16.18 -21.53
C ASN A 109 -20.00 -16.50 -21.94
N LYS A 110 -20.85 -15.47 -22.14
CA LYS A 110 -22.15 -15.54 -22.85
C LYS A 110 -22.10 -14.95 -24.27
N LEU A 111 -21.02 -14.27 -24.66
CA LEU A 111 -20.91 -13.46 -25.88
C LEU A 111 -20.25 -14.17 -27.08
N LYS A 112 -20.22 -15.52 -27.13
CA LYS A 112 -19.95 -16.22 -28.40
C LYS A 112 -21.18 -16.28 -29.34
N VAL A 113 -22.35 -15.80 -28.91
CA VAL A 113 -23.59 -15.80 -29.73
C VAL A 113 -24.06 -14.40 -30.16
N THR A 114 -23.47 -13.31 -29.66
CA THR A 114 -23.88 -11.98 -30.12
C THR A 114 -22.68 -11.11 -30.41
N ALA A 115 -22.19 -11.24 -31.63
CA ALA A 115 -21.20 -10.37 -32.24
C ALA A 115 -21.64 -8.88 -32.32
N ASN A 116 -22.87 -8.50 -31.95
CA ASN A 116 -23.43 -7.20 -32.33
C ASN A 116 -24.11 -6.40 -31.19
N PHE A 117 -23.60 -6.40 -29.94
CA PHE A 117 -24.14 -5.52 -28.88
C PHE A 117 -23.13 -4.59 -28.19
N ILE A 118 -21.93 -4.42 -28.75
CA ILE A 118 -21.09 -3.25 -28.42
C ILE A 118 -21.49 -2.13 -29.39
N GLU A 119 -22.73 -1.67 -29.31
CA GLU A 119 -23.13 -0.41 -29.94
C GLU A 119 -23.29 0.68 -28.87
N LYS A 120 -22.21 1.48 -28.79
CA LYS A 120 -22.22 2.94 -28.62
C LYS A 120 -22.50 3.64 -27.28
N LYS A 121 -22.85 3.00 -26.15
CA LYS A 121 -23.17 3.80 -24.93
C LYS A 121 -22.11 3.96 -23.83
N ASP A 122 -21.09 3.09 -23.72
CA ASP A 122 -20.16 3.15 -22.56
C ASP A 122 -18.69 3.45 -22.89
N LYS A 123 -18.33 3.64 -24.16
CA LYS A 123 -16.96 4.09 -24.49
C LYS A 123 -16.70 5.52 -24.02
N GLU A 124 -17.67 6.42 -24.11
CA GLU A 124 -17.48 7.82 -23.71
C GLU A 124 -17.13 7.99 -22.23
N ASN A 125 -17.77 7.26 -21.31
CA ASN A 125 -17.52 7.44 -19.87
C ASN A 125 -16.13 6.96 -19.42
N TYR A 126 -15.60 5.91 -20.04
CA TYR A 126 -14.22 5.45 -19.79
C TYR A 126 -13.19 6.43 -20.35
N TYR A 127 -13.40 6.96 -21.56
CA TYR A 127 -12.51 7.96 -22.15
C TYR A 127 -12.66 9.38 -21.56
N LEU A 128 -13.76 9.69 -20.87
CA LEU A 128 -13.95 10.95 -20.14
C LEU A 128 -13.28 10.95 -18.76
N SER A 129 -13.19 9.79 -18.11
CA SER A 129 -12.50 9.62 -16.82
C SER A 129 -10.99 9.40 -16.96
N LEU A 130 -10.52 8.82 -18.08
CA LEU A 130 -9.09 8.61 -18.35
C LEU A 130 -8.24 9.91 -18.30
N PRO A 131 -8.68 11.06 -18.87
CA PRO A 131 -8.00 12.34 -18.75
C PRO A 131 -7.98 12.87 -17.32
N HIS A 132 -9.04 12.62 -16.55
CA HIS A 132 -9.14 13.04 -15.16
C HIS A 132 -8.15 12.27 -14.28
N TYR A 133 -8.12 10.94 -14.40
CA TYR A 133 -7.13 10.10 -13.71
C TYR A 133 -5.69 10.47 -14.10
N ASN A 134 -5.43 10.71 -15.40
CA ASN A 134 -4.10 11.18 -15.84
C ASN A 134 -3.75 12.54 -15.23
N LYS A 135 -4.71 13.47 -15.13
CA LYS A 135 -4.50 14.79 -14.51
C LYS A 135 -4.22 14.67 -13.01
N GLU A 136 -4.99 13.85 -12.28
CA GLU A 136 -4.75 13.61 -10.86
C GLU A 136 -3.41 12.92 -10.62
N LEU A 137 -3.05 11.94 -11.44
CA LEU A 137 -1.76 11.26 -11.36
C LEU A 137 -0.60 12.23 -11.63
N ILE A 138 -0.71 13.08 -12.65
CA ILE A 138 0.27 14.14 -12.95
C ILE A 138 0.38 15.12 -11.78
N ASN A 139 -0.74 15.54 -11.21
CA ASN A 139 -0.74 16.44 -10.05
C ASN A 139 -0.06 15.79 -8.84
N HIS A 140 -0.31 14.50 -8.61
CA HIS A 140 0.33 13.75 -7.53
C HIS A 140 1.84 13.60 -7.76
N ILE A 141 2.25 13.25 -8.98
CA ILE A 141 3.68 13.20 -9.37
C ILE A 141 4.35 14.55 -9.16
N ASN A 142 3.70 15.65 -9.58
CA ASN A 142 4.23 17.00 -9.39
C ASN A 142 4.35 17.38 -7.91
N PHE A 143 3.35 17.03 -7.10
CA PHE A 143 3.36 17.26 -5.67
C PHE A 143 4.47 16.46 -4.97
N LEU A 144 4.63 15.17 -5.30
CA LEU A 144 5.71 14.34 -4.78
C LEU A 144 7.08 14.87 -5.20
N ASN A 145 7.23 15.30 -6.45
CA ASN A 145 8.48 15.91 -6.93
C ASN A 145 8.81 17.22 -6.21
N LYS A 146 7.80 18.03 -5.92
CA LYS A 146 7.98 19.26 -5.12
C LYS A 146 8.46 18.92 -3.71
N GLN A 147 7.78 18.01 -3.01
CA GLN A 147 8.19 17.58 -1.67
C GLN A 147 9.61 17.00 -1.67
N LYS A 148 9.96 16.18 -2.67
CA LYS A 148 11.31 15.63 -2.84
C LYS A 148 12.35 16.74 -2.96
N LYS A 149 12.07 17.80 -3.72
CA LYS A 149 12.96 18.95 -3.88
C LYS A 149 13.12 19.73 -2.58
N ASP A 150 12.01 19.99 -1.87
CA ASP A 150 12.04 20.72 -0.60
C ASP A 150 12.83 19.95 0.47
N LEU A 151 12.65 18.62 0.54
CA LEU A 151 13.45 17.73 1.38
C LEU A 151 14.94 17.79 1.03
N HIS A 152 15.27 17.78 -0.26
CA HIS A 152 16.67 17.84 -0.70
C HIS A 152 17.34 19.16 -0.29
N LEU A 153 16.65 20.29 -0.49
CA LEU A 153 17.14 21.61 -0.04
C LEU A 153 17.32 21.66 1.48
N THR A 154 16.41 21.05 2.23
CA THR A 154 16.52 20.98 3.69
C THR A 154 17.74 20.16 4.12
N ILE A 155 18.02 19.05 3.45
CA ILE A 155 19.21 18.22 3.69
C ILE A 155 20.48 19.02 3.41
N GLU A 156 20.55 19.73 2.27
CA GLU A 156 21.71 20.56 1.94
C GLU A 156 21.94 21.65 3.01
N GLN A 157 20.88 22.35 3.42
CA GLN A 157 20.98 23.36 4.49
C GLN A 157 21.45 22.77 5.82
N MET A 158 20.99 21.57 6.18
CA MET A 158 21.44 20.88 7.39
C MET A 158 22.91 20.48 7.28
N GLN A 159 23.36 20.00 6.12
CA GLN A 159 24.77 19.68 5.87
C GLN A 159 25.65 20.92 6.03
N PHE A 160 25.26 22.06 5.43
CA PHE A 160 25.97 23.32 5.62
C PHE A 160 26.05 23.76 7.09
N LYS A 161 24.96 23.58 7.86
CA LYS A 161 24.96 23.88 9.30
C LYS A 161 25.90 22.96 10.09
N ILE A 162 25.90 21.66 9.77
CA ILE A 162 26.81 20.68 10.39
C ILE A 162 28.25 21.05 10.07
N ASP A 163 28.57 21.40 8.83
CA ASP A 163 29.93 21.78 8.43
C ASP A 163 30.38 23.07 9.12
N ALA A 164 29.52 24.08 9.23
CA ALA A 164 29.81 25.31 9.95
C ALA A 164 30.04 25.05 11.45
N LEU A 165 29.22 24.19 12.08
CA LEU A 165 29.39 23.78 13.47
C LEU A 165 30.70 23.03 13.66
N ASN A 166 30.97 22.02 12.84
CA ASN A 166 32.22 21.26 12.86
C ASN A 166 33.45 22.16 12.69
N GLN A 167 33.37 23.18 11.83
CA GLN A 167 34.46 24.14 11.65
C GLN A 167 34.66 25.03 12.87
N SER A 168 33.57 25.48 13.49
CA SER A 168 33.62 26.27 14.74
C SER A 168 34.16 25.46 15.92
N GLU A 169 33.78 24.19 16.02
CA GLU A 169 34.22 23.25 17.03
C GLU A 169 35.70 22.90 16.81
N ASN A 170 36.11 22.59 15.57
CA ASN A 170 37.51 22.33 15.22
C ASN A 170 38.44 23.50 15.57
N ARG A 171 37.99 24.76 15.45
CA ARG A 171 38.80 25.94 15.82
C ARG A 171 39.22 25.93 17.29
N VAL A 172 38.36 25.42 18.18
CA VAL A 172 38.59 25.41 19.63
C VAL A 172 38.71 23.99 20.21
N LYS A 173 38.71 22.95 19.36
CA LYS A 173 38.70 21.54 19.75
C LYS A 173 39.82 21.21 20.73
N THR A 174 41.03 21.65 20.43
CA THR A 174 42.19 21.44 21.31
C THR A 174 42.01 22.08 22.69
N LEU A 175 41.35 23.24 22.77
CA LEU A 175 41.07 23.91 24.05
C LEU A 175 39.99 23.13 24.83
N ILE A 176 38.93 22.69 24.14
CA ILE A 176 37.85 21.88 24.74
C ILE A 176 38.41 20.55 25.26
N ASP A 177 39.29 19.89 24.51
CA ASP A 177 39.94 18.64 24.92
C ASP A 177 40.77 18.84 26.18
N ILE A 178 41.55 19.92 26.26
CA ILE A 178 42.37 20.25 27.44
C ILE A 178 41.48 20.49 28.66
N VAL A 179 40.41 21.28 28.51
CA VAL A 179 39.49 21.59 29.61
C VAL A 179 38.77 20.32 30.07
N SER A 180 38.28 19.51 29.14
CA SER A 180 37.58 18.25 29.45
C SER A 180 38.47 17.24 30.14
N GLN A 181 39.72 17.07 29.69
CA GLN A 181 40.66 16.12 30.30
C GLN A 181 41.15 16.54 31.69
N ARG A 182 41.20 17.84 31.96
CA ARG A 182 41.82 18.38 33.19
C ARG A 182 40.82 18.82 34.25
N THR A 183 39.56 19.05 33.88
CA THR A 183 38.50 19.39 34.83
C THR A 183 38.08 18.14 35.59
N ARG A 184 38.15 18.20 36.92
CA ARG A 184 37.68 17.09 37.77
C ARG A 184 36.17 17.19 37.94
N ILE A 185 35.50 16.04 37.93
CA ILE A 185 34.06 15.95 38.15
C ILE A 185 33.70 16.63 39.49
N GLY A 186 32.74 17.54 39.46
CA GLY A 186 32.27 18.30 40.62
C GLY A 186 33.04 19.61 40.88
N THR A 187 34.01 19.98 40.04
CA THR A 187 34.77 21.24 40.13
C THR A 187 34.46 22.22 39.00
N GLU A 188 33.45 21.93 38.17
CA GLU A 188 33.16 22.62 36.92
C GLU A 188 32.88 24.12 37.15
N GLN A 189 32.10 24.46 38.18
CA GLN A 189 31.77 25.86 38.51
C GLN A 189 32.99 26.68 38.95
N ASP A 190 33.96 26.06 39.63
CA ASP A 190 35.17 26.74 40.08
C ASP A 190 36.14 26.96 38.92
N VAL A 191 36.24 25.97 38.01
CA VAL A 191 37.01 26.09 36.77
C VAL A 191 36.41 27.15 35.85
N GLU A 192 35.09 27.19 35.72
CA GLU A 192 34.35 28.21 34.94
C GLU A 192 34.65 29.64 35.44
N LYS A 193 34.54 29.88 36.76
CA LYS A 193 34.87 31.20 37.35
C LYS A 193 36.30 31.63 37.04
N LYS A 194 37.26 30.70 37.13
CA LYS A 194 38.67 31.00 36.84
C LYS A 194 38.93 31.24 35.36
N LEU A 195 38.28 30.49 34.48
CA LEU A 195 38.35 30.70 33.03
C LEU A 195 37.79 32.07 32.63
N HIS A 196 36.69 32.50 33.23
CA HIS A 196 36.13 33.85 32.99
C HIS A 196 37.12 34.97 33.33
N ILE A 197 37.75 34.90 34.51
CA ILE A 197 38.76 35.88 34.93
C ILE A 197 39.94 35.88 33.95
N TRP A 198 40.41 34.69 33.57
CA TRP A 198 41.54 34.55 32.66
C TRP A 198 41.24 35.11 31.26
N TYR A 199 40.09 34.79 30.68
CA TYR A 199 39.69 35.29 29.36
C TYR A 199 39.50 36.81 29.32
N ASN A 200 38.97 37.42 30.39
CA ASN A 200 38.85 38.88 30.48
C ASN A 200 40.24 39.55 30.39
N GLY A 201 41.24 39.00 31.09
CA GLY A 201 42.60 39.51 31.06
C GLY A 201 43.35 39.32 29.73
N VAL A 202 42.91 38.41 28.85
CA VAL A 202 43.55 38.19 27.53
C VAL A 202 43.31 39.35 26.56
N TYR A 203 42.20 40.08 26.71
CA TYR A 203 41.78 41.13 25.79
C TYR A 203 41.88 42.56 26.36
N GLU A 204 42.29 42.72 27.62
CA GLU A 204 42.49 44.02 28.31
C GLU A 204 43.80 44.73 27.92
N LYS A 205 44.08 44.87 26.62
CA LYS A 205 45.17 45.74 26.12
C LYS A 205 44.71 47.16 25.81
#